data_AF-X1VZ20-F1
#
_entry.id   AF-X1VZ20-F1
#
_cell.length_a   1.000
_cell.length_b   1.000
_cell.length_c   1.000
_cell.angle_alpha   90.00
_cell.angle_beta   90.00
_cell.angle_gamma   90.00
#
_symmetry.space_group_name_H-M   'P 1'
#
loop_
_entity.id
_entity.type
_entity.pdbx_description
1 polymer ?
#
loop_
_entity_poly.entity_id
_entity_poly.type
_entity_poly.pdbx_seq_one_letter_code
_entity_poly.pdbx_strand_id
1 'polypeptide(L)'
;YEDLTEAISLGHDLGHTPFGHVGEEVLNELYHGGFRHNEQSLRVVDLLENDGQGLNLTWEVRDGILNHSKTRVDILGQGWGKVNTLEGEVCKLADTVAYINHDIDDAIRAGIITEDDLPLSAITT
;
A
#
# COMPACT_ATOMS: atom_id res chain seq x y z
N TYR A 1 -9.12 17.93 8.86
CA TYR A 1 -9.53 16.86 7.93
C TYR A 1 -8.40 16.49 6.95
N GLU A 2 -7.18 17.01 7.16
CA GLU A 2 -5.94 16.54 6.51
C GLU A 2 -5.26 15.47 7.37
N ASP A 3 -5.25 15.68 8.69
CA ASP A 3 -4.51 14.87 9.67
C ASP A 3 -4.78 13.36 9.60
N LEU A 4 -6.05 12.94 9.38
CA LEU A 4 -6.38 11.52 9.29
C LEU A 4 -5.83 10.90 7.99
N THR A 5 -6.01 11.58 6.86
CA THR A 5 -5.46 11.16 5.56
C THR A 5 -3.94 11.07 5.64
N GLU A 6 -3.29 12.08 6.23
CA GLU A 6 -1.84 12.11 6.39
C GLU A 6 -1.35 10.96 7.28
N ALA A 7 -1.97 10.76 8.45
CA ALA A 7 -1.60 9.69 9.37
C ALA A 7 -1.75 8.29 8.75
N ILE A 8 -2.82 8.06 7.98
CA ILE A 8 -3.00 6.80 7.23
C ILE A 8 -1.91 6.68 6.16
N SER A 9 -1.66 7.76 5.39
CA SER A 9 -0.68 7.76 4.31
C SER A 9 0.74 7.45 4.80
N LEU A 10 1.11 7.96 5.97
CA LEU A 10 2.42 7.68 6.58
C LEU A 10 2.53 6.27 7.17
N GLY A 11 1.41 5.70 7.62
CA GLY A 11 1.39 4.43 8.34
C GLY A 11 1.17 3.19 7.47
N HIS A 12 0.61 3.32 6.27
CA HIS A 12 0.06 2.19 5.52
C HIS A 12 1.12 1.15 5.12
N ASP A 13 2.32 1.60 4.77
CA ASP A 13 3.41 0.77 4.24
C ASP A 13 4.52 0.39 5.25
N LEU A 14 4.33 0.67 6.54
CA LEU A 14 5.34 0.36 7.58
C LEU A 14 5.73 -1.12 7.67
N GLY A 15 4.83 -2.02 7.27
CA GLY A 15 5.01 -3.46 7.28
C GLY A 15 5.65 -4.04 6.02
N HIS A 16 6.03 -3.21 5.03
CA HIS A 16 6.65 -3.70 3.82
C HIS A 16 7.96 -4.44 4.09
N THR A 17 8.13 -5.54 3.35
CA THR A 17 9.32 -6.37 3.47
C THR A 17 10.46 -5.79 2.64
N PRO A 18 11.73 -6.11 2.98
CA PRO A 18 12.82 -5.90 2.05
C PRO A 18 12.51 -6.54 0.70
N PHE A 19 12.87 -5.86 -0.39
CA PHE A 19 12.55 -6.29 -1.77
C PHE A 19 11.06 -6.26 -2.14
N GLY A 20 10.22 -5.57 -1.36
CA GLY A 20 8.82 -5.28 -1.72
C GLY A 20 7.97 -6.53 -1.89
N HIS A 21 7.18 -6.59 -2.96
CA HIS A 21 6.26 -7.72 -3.20
C HIS A 21 6.96 -9.07 -3.30
N VAL A 22 8.20 -9.13 -3.79
CA VAL A 22 8.95 -10.39 -3.88
C VAL A 22 9.27 -10.92 -2.48
N GLY A 23 9.65 -10.05 -1.54
CA GLY A 23 9.89 -10.44 -0.16
C GLY A 23 8.61 -10.91 0.54
N GLU A 24 7.49 -10.26 0.26
CA GLU A 24 6.17 -10.62 0.76
C GLU A 24 5.71 -11.99 0.23
N GLU A 25 5.87 -12.25 -1.07
CA GLU A 25 5.57 -13.56 -1.69
C GLU A 25 6.38 -14.69 -1.04
N VAL A 26 7.69 -14.49 -0.90
CA VAL A 26 8.58 -15.49 -0.29
C VAL A 26 8.21 -15.73 1.18
N LEU A 27 7.93 -14.70 1.95
CA LEU A 27 7.52 -14.88 3.35
C LEU A 27 6.16 -15.56 3.47
N ASN A 28 5.23 -15.27 2.56
CA ASN A 28 3.92 -15.91 2.52
C ASN A 28 4.01 -17.41 2.19
N GLU A 29 5.00 -17.84 1.40
CA GLU A 29 5.28 -19.25 1.15
C GLU A 29 5.98 -19.94 2.32
N LEU A 30 6.93 -19.26 2.97
CA LEU A 30 7.74 -19.84 4.05
C LEU A 30 6.99 -19.95 5.38
N TYR A 31 6.07 -19.01 5.65
CA TYR A 31 5.30 -18.98 6.88
C TYR A 31 3.89 -19.54 6.66
N HIS A 32 3.59 -20.65 7.33
CA HIS A 32 2.31 -21.37 7.22
C HIS A 32 1.07 -20.53 7.54
N GLY A 33 1.20 -19.43 8.30
CA GLY A 33 0.11 -18.50 8.58
C GLY A 33 -0.14 -17.45 7.50
N GLY A 34 0.70 -17.42 6.46
CA GLY A 34 0.71 -16.39 5.43
C GLY A 34 1.32 -15.07 5.91
N PHE A 35 1.74 -14.23 4.97
CA PHE A 35 2.30 -12.92 5.25
C PHE A 35 1.64 -11.87 4.35
N ARG A 36 1.22 -10.75 4.95
CA ARG A 36 0.62 -9.62 4.26
C ARG A 36 1.15 -8.31 4.83
N HIS A 37 1.68 -7.42 4.00
CA HIS A 37 2.33 -6.19 4.46
C HIS A 37 1.39 -5.33 5.31
N ASN A 38 0.11 -5.22 4.94
CA ASN A 38 -0.87 -4.38 5.62
C ASN A 38 -1.19 -4.89 7.04
N GLU A 39 -1.23 -6.21 7.24
CA GLU A 39 -1.39 -6.81 8.57
C GLU A 39 -0.11 -6.62 9.41
N GLN A 40 1.05 -6.70 8.76
CA GLN A 40 2.32 -6.40 9.41
C GLN A 40 2.45 -4.92 9.77
N SER A 41 1.93 -3.98 8.95
CA SER A 41 1.87 -2.55 9.27
C SER A 41 1.05 -2.31 10.54
N LEU A 42 -0.10 -3.00 10.70
CA LEU A 42 -0.84 -2.95 11.96
C LEU A 42 -0.03 -3.46 13.14
N ARG A 43 0.63 -4.62 12.96
CA ARG A 43 1.47 -5.19 14.01
C ARG A 43 2.60 -4.24 14.42
N VAL A 44 3.19 -3.50 13.48
CA VAL A 44 4.20 -2.48 13.76
C VAL A 44 3.63 -1.42 14.71
N VAL A 45 2.53 -0.77 14.32
CA VAL A 45 1.96 0.35 15.10
C VAL A 45 1.25 -0.09 16.38
N ASP A 46 0.78 -1.34 16.47
CA ASP A 46 0.08 -1.86 17.66
C ASP A 46 1.02 -2.49 18.68
N LEU A 47 2.13 -3.10 18.25
CA LEU A 47 2.90 -4.03 19.10
C LEU A 47 4.41 -3.87 19.03
N LEU A 48 5.00 -3.30 17.97
CA LEU A 48 6.47 -3.31 17.80
C LEU A 48 7.09 -1.95 18.09
N GLU A 49 6.43 -0.88 17.64
CA GLU A 49 6.89 0.48 17.89
C GLU A 49 6.90 0.84 19.38
N ASN A 50 7.66 1.89 19.73
CA ASN A 50 7.75 2.42 21.09
C ASN A 50 8.17 1.32 22.10
N ASP A 51 9.29 0.64 21.82
CA ASP A 51 9.84 -0.44 22.64
C ASP A 51 8.82 -1.56 22.96
N GLY A 52 7.98 -1.89 21.97
CA GLY A 52 6.97 -2.93 22.08
C GLY A 52 5.67 -2.51 22.78
N GLN A 53 5.44 -1.22 22.98
CA GLN A 53 4.19 -0.68 23.56
C GLN A 53 3.15 -0.29 22.50
N GLY A 54 3.56 -0.21 21.24
CA GLY A 54 2.74 0.36 20.18
C GLY A 54 2.58 1.88 20.32
N LEU A 55 1.88 2.46 19.34
CA LEU A 55 1.68 3.89 19.21
C LEU A 55 0.31 4.36 19.72
N ASN A 56 -0.59 3.43 20.09
CA ASN A 56 -1.94 3.71 20.55
C ASN A 56 -2.70 4.66 19.60
N LEU A 57 -2.61 4.38 18.30
CA LEU A 57 -3.27 5.17 17.26
C LEU A 57 -4.79 5.01 17.34
N THR A 58 -5.51 6.01 16.83
CA THR A 58 -6.97 5.94 16.78
C THR A 58 -7.44 4.80 15.88
N TRP A 59 -8.68 4.37 16.09
CA TRP A 59 -9.26 3.29 15.31
C TRP A 59 -9.29 3.61 13.82
N GLU A 60 -9.59 4.85 13.45
CA GLU A 60 -9.68 5.32 12.06
C GLU A 60 -8.34 5.22 11.32
N VAL A 61 -7.24 5.57 11.99
CA VAL A 61 -5.89 5.43 11.41
C VAL A 61 -5.57 3.95 11.19
N ARG A 62 -5.84 3.11 12.18
CA ARG A 62 -5.59 1.66 12.09
C ARG A 62 -6.46 1.01 11.01
N ASP A 63 -7.72 1.42 10.87
CA ASP A 63 -8.60 0.93 9.80
C ASP A 63 -8.07 1.27 8.40
N GLY A 64 -7.59 2.50 8.22
CA GLY A 64 -6.94 2.92 6.97
C GLY A 64 -5.68 2.10 6.67
N ILE A 65 -4.80 1.92 7.65
CA ILE A 65 -3.58 1.09 7.51
C ILE A 65 -3.94 -0.36 7.15
N LEU A 66 -4.95 -0.96 7.77
CA LEU A 66 -5.30 -2.36 7.47
C LEU A 66 -5.88 -2.54 6.08
N ASN A 67 -6.79 -1.63 5.68
CA ASN A 67 -7.70 -1.87 4.56
C ASN A 67 -7.32 -1.13 3.26
N HIS A 68 -6.21 -0.37 3.26
CA HIS A 68 -5.72 0.30 2.06
C HIS A 68 -5.34 -0.68 0.93
N SER A 69 -4.77 -1.85 1.29
CA SER A 69 -4.15 -2.77 0.33
C SER A 69 -5.15 -3.42 -0.64
N LYS A 70 -4.65 -3.77 -1.83
CA LYS A 70 -5.41 -4.29 -2.97
C LYS A 70 -5.19 -5.79 -3.13
N THR A 71 -6.15 -6.47 -3.77
CA THR A 71 -5.87 -7.80 -4.32
C THR A 71 -5.14 -7.63 -5.66
N ARG A 72 -4.05 -8.38 -5.88
CA ARG A 72 -3.18 -8.33 -7.08
C ARG A 72 -3.90 -8.53 -8.43
N VAL A 73 -5.18 -8.86 -8.41
CA VAL A 73 -5.95 -9.32 -9.56
C VAL A 73 -6.53 -8.15 -10.36
N ASP A 74 -6.76 -7.00 -9.73
CA ASP A 74 -7.34 -5.85 -10.43
C ASP A 74 -7.04 -4.55 -9.68
N ILE A 75 -6.32 -3.64 -10.34
CA ILE A 75 -6.03 -2.28 -9.87
C ILE A 75 -7.32 -1.51 -9.58
N LEU A 76 -8.42 -1.85 -10.27
CA LEU A 76 -9.76 -1.25 -10.14
C LEU A 76 -10.82 -2.23 -9.62
N GLY A 77 -10.47 -3.48 -9.33
CA GLY A 77 -11.49 -4.54 -9.18
C GLY A 77 -11.86 -4.80 -7.76
N GLN A 78 -13.11 -5.23 -7.56
CA GLN A 78 -13.89 -5.16 -6.32
C GLN A 78 -13.38 -5.97 -5.11
N GLY A 79 -12.22 -6.61 -5.18
CA GLY A 79 -11.56 -7.27 -4.03
C GLY A 79 -10.87 -6.28 -3.09
N TRP A 80 -11.56 -5.22 -2.71
CA TRP A 80 -11.05 -4.11 -1.90
C TRP A 80 -11.23 -4.48 -0.43
N GLY A 81 -10.17 -4.38 0.39
CA GLY A 81 -10.37 -4.16 1.82
C GLY A 81 -11.31 -2.95 1.98
N LYS A 82 -12.44 -3.13 2.67
CA LYS A 82 -13.41 -2.05 2.85
C LYS A 82 -12.86 -1.10 3.90
N VAL A 83 -12.50 0.11 3.49
CA VAL A 83 -12.13 1.18 4.42
C VAL A 83 -13.42 1.85 4.91
N ASN A 84 -13.45 2.26 6.18
CA ASN A 84 -14.66 2.78 6.80
C ASN A 84 -14.72 4.31 6.86
N THR A 85 -13.68 4.98 6.35
CA THR A 85 -13.56 6.44 6.31
C THR A 85 -13.34 6.94 4.89
N LEU A 86 -13.80 8.15 4.58
CA LEU A 86 -13.56 8.77 3.27
C LEU A 86 -12.09 9.10 3.08
N GLU A 87 -11.41 9.51 4.15
CA GLU A 87 -9.97 9.78 4.18
C GLU A 87 -9.17 8.53 3.80
N GLY A 88 -9.56 7.36 4.31
CA GLY A 88 -8.92 6.09 3.95
C GLY A 88 -9.20 5.65 2.51
N GLU A 89 -10.41 5.91 1.99
CA GLU A 89 -10.71 5.72 0.55
C GLU A 89 -9.86 6.65 -0.34
N VAL A 90 -9.66 7.90 0.10
CA VAL A 90 -8.76 8.85 -0.59
C VAL A 90 -7.32 8.33 -0.59
N CYS A 91 -6.81 7.88 0.56
CA CYS A 91 -5.46 7.32 0.65
C CYS A 91 -5.27 6.14 -0.30
N LYS A 92 -6.27 5.25 -0.34
CA LYS A 92 -6.26 4.06 -1.21
C LYS A 92 -6.23 4.40 -2.69
N LEU A 93 -7.01 5.40 -3.11
CA LEU A 93 -6.97 5.88 -4.49
C LEU A 93 -5.62 6.55 -4.79
N ALA A 94 -5.14 7.40 -3.89
CA ALA A 94 -3.88 8.12 -4.03
C ALA A 94 -2.67 7.17 -4.16
N ASP A 95 -2.61 6.13 -3.32
CA ASP A 95 -1.61 5.06 -3.39
C ASP A 95 -1.57 4.42 -4.79
N THR A 96 -2.74 4.12 -5.36
CA THR A 96 -2.83 3.56 -6.73
C THR A 96 -2.20 4.46 -7.78
N VAL A 97 -2.54 5.75 -7.72
CA VAL A 97 -2.04 6.74 -8.68
C VAL A 97 -0.54 6.93 -8.51
N ALA A 98 -0.06 6.97 -7.26
CA ALA A 98 1.36 7.09 -6.95
C ALA A 98 2.14 5.87 -7.46
N TYR A 99 1.68 4.66 -7.13
CA TYR A 99 2.30 3.41 -7.55
C TYR A 99 2.47 3.34 -9.07
N ILE A 100 1.40 3.59 -9.84
CA ILE A 100 1.45 3.50 -11.31
C ILE A 100 2.43 4.52 -11.90
N ASN A 101 2.37 5.78 -11.46
CA ASN A 101 3.22 6.82 -12.02
C ASN A 101 4.69 6.58 -11.67
N HIS A 102 5.00 6.25 -10.41
CA HIS A 102 6.38 6.04 -9.99
C HIS A 102 6.99 4.78 -10.60
N ASP A 103 6.24 3.67 -10.71
CA ASP A 103 6.75 2.45 -11.36
C ASP A 103 7.02 2.66 -12.85
N ILE A 104 6.16 3.42 -13.56
CA ILE A 104 6.38 3.79 -14.96
C ILE A 104 7.64 4.65 -15.10
N ASP A 105 7.75 5.71 -14.28
CA ASP A 105 8.90 6.61 -14.30
C ASP A 105 10.21 5.86 -14.02
N ASP A 106 10.22 4.95 -13.04
CA ASP A 106 11.39 4.14 -12.71
C ASP A 106 11.72 3.12 -13.80
N ALA A 107 10.72 2.51 -14.44
CA ALA A 107 10.92 1.59 -15.56
C ALA A 107 11.51 2.32 -16.79
N ILE A 108 11.04 3.53 -17.08
CA ILE A 108 11.61 4.38 -18.15
C ILE A 108 13.05 4.77 -17.80
N ARG A 109 13.31 5.22 -16.58
CA ARG A 109 14.67 5.59 -16.12
C ARG A 109 15.63 4.40 -16.13
N ALA A 110 15.15 3.20 -15.84
CA ALA A 110 15.91 1.96 -15.93
C ALA A 110 16.11 1.46 -17.36
N GLY A 111 15.43 2.06 -18.35
CA GLY A 111 15.47 1.65 -19.76
C GLY A 111 14.78 0.31 -20.02
N ILE A 112 13.83 -0.08 -19.15
CA ILE A 112 13.03 -1.31 -19.30
C ILE A 112 11.91 -1.08 -20.34
N ILE A 113 11.32 0.12 -20.33
CA ILE A 113 10.29 0.57 -21.27
C ILE A 113 10.61 1.99 -21.77
N THR A 114 9.87 2.44 -22.76
CA THR A 114 9.86 3.81 -23.30
C THR A 114 8.45 4.40 -23.26
N GLU A 115 8.31 5.71 -23.45
CA GLU A 115 6.98 6.34 -23.53
C GLU A 115 6.11 5.74 -24.65
N ASP A 116 6.73 5.30 -25.75
CA ASP A 116 6.04 4.66 -26.88
C ASP A 116 5.48 3.27 -26.53
N ASP A 117 5.95 2.63 -25.45
CA ASP A 117 5.41 1.36 -24.97
C ASP A 117 4.13 1.54 -24.14
N LEU A 118 3.78 2.78 -23.76
CA LEU A 118 2.57 3.06 -23.00
C LEU A 118 1.31 3.01 -23.88
N PRO A 119 0.14 2.67 -23.33
CA PRO A 119 -1.10 2.65 -24.11
C PRO A 119 -1.42 4.06 -24.62
N LEU A 120 -1.64 4.22 -25.93
CA LEU A 120 -1.95 5.52 -26.56
C LEU A 120 -3.10 6.29 -25.86
N SER A 121 -4.09 5.57 -25.33
CA SER A 121 -5.20 6.15 -24.58
C SER A 121 -4.80 6.85 -23.27
N ALA A 122 -3.62 6.54 -22.74
CA ALA A 122 -3.06 7.15 -21.53
C ALA A 122 -2.17 8.36 -21.84
N ILE A 123 -1.72 8.53 -23.09
CA ILE A 123 -0.75 9.57 -23.51
C ILE A 123 -1.40 10.66 -24.37
N THR A 124 -2.54 10.36 -25.01
CA THR A 124 -3.23 11.31 -25.88
C THR A 124 -4.31 12.06 -25.09
N THR A 125 -4.08 13.36 -24.82
CA THR A 125 -5.05 14.28 -24.21
C THR A 125 -5.92 14.96 -25.27
#